data_AF-A0A8C4XR36-F1
#
_entry.id   AF-A0A8C4XR36-F1
#
_cell.length_a   1.000
_cell.length_b   1.000
_cell.length_c   1.000
_cell.angle_alpha   90.00
_cell.angle_beta   90.00
_cell.angle_gamma   90.00
#
_symmetry.space_group_name_H-M   'P 1'
#
loop_
_entity.id
_entity.type
_entity.pdbx_description
1 polymer ?
#
loop_
_entity_poly.entity_id
_entity_poly.type
_entity_poly.pdbx_seq_one_letter_code
_entity_poly.pdbx_strand_id
1 'polypeptide(L)'
;MSDLSSELTEEAEADLGEYDGERNSEGERHGHGKARLPSGDTYDGEYEHGLRSGQGTYRFRNGACYTGGYLQNKKHGQGTFFYPDGSKYEGDWVNDQRHGYGKYTYANGDTYIGEWFNNNRHGQGTYVYKDTGSKYVGGWVNGNQEGEAELIHLNHRFKGKFLNGNPLGRGKYVFDIGCEQHGEYIEAEQDKGEEEEPSLLVTPKWKASEITKLTPQGENTPFPRKTSLVVAAEAEAVEERAAAAVTEEEKMPATTVTDGSAEGSDDEPSLHEASREVFSPVKYAGEEDEGSREEENKDQEDQGTTGLEDKEDESKEAE
;
A
#
# COMPACT_ATOMS: atom_id res chain seq x y z
N MET A 1 45.81 -0.99 -46.38
CA MET A 1 44.39 -1.41 -46.39
C MET A 1 44.00 -1.63 -44.96
N SER A 2 42.97 -0.90 -44.56
CA SER A 2 42.27 -0.96 -43.29
C SER A 2 41.70 -2.36 -43.06
N ASP A 3 41.87 -2.88 -41.85
CA ASP A 3 40.77 -3.63 -41.23
C ASP A 3 40.80 -3.37 -39.72
N LEU A 4 40.09 -2.32 -39.36
CA LEU A 4 39.56 -2.05 -38.02
C LEU A 4 38.39 -3.02 -37.84
N SER A 5 38.65 -4.21 -37.32
CA SER A 5 37.59 -5.16 -36.96
C SER A 5 37.90 -5.76 -35.59
N SER A 6 37.94 -4.91 -34.59
CA SER A 6 37.81 -5.32 -33.19
C SER A 6 36.97 -4.32 -32.40
N GLU A 7 35.97 -3.71 -33.04
CA GLU A 7 34.79 -3.23 -32.29
C GLU A 7 33.96 -4.47 -31.94
N LEU A 8 34.49 -5.25 -30.99
CA LEU A 8 33.66 -6.03 -30.09
C LEU A 8 32.83 -4.98 -29.37
N THR A 9 31.57 -4.88 -29.76
CA THR A 9 30.51 -4.35 -28.91
C THR A 9 30.56 -5.16 -27.62
N GLU A 10 31.36 -4.69 -26.66
CA GLU A 10 31.11 -4.92 -25.24
C GLU A 10 29.72 -4.32 -25.01
N GLU A 11 28.69 -5.14 -25.21
CA GLU A 11 27.41 -4.94 -24.56
C GLU A 11 27.78 -4.69 -23.11
N ALA A 12 27.62 -3.45 -22.66
CA ALA A 12 27.94 -3.04 -21.32
C ALA A 12 27.10 -3.93 -20.40
N GLU A 13 27.69 -5.06 -19.95
CA GLU A 13 27.13 -5.89 -18.90
C GLU A 13 26.93 -4.93 -17.74
N ALA A 14 25.67 -4.55 -17.52
CA ALA A 14 25.34 -3.67 -16.43
C ALA A 14 25.91 -4.32 -15.18
N ASP A 15 26.84 -3.64 -14.51
CA ASP A 15 27.44 -4.18 -13.29
C ASP A 15 26.30 -4.43 -12.29
N LEU A 16 25.90 -5.70 -12.16
CA LEU A 16 24.80 -6.09 -11.28
C LEU A 16 25.29 -6.23 -9.82
N GLY A 17 26.57 -5.94 -9.56
CA GLY A 17 27.23 -6.10 -8.28
C GLY A 17 27.54 -7.55 -7.90
N GLU A 18 28.05 -7.73 -6.69
CA GLU A 18 28.40 -9.05 -6.14
C GLU A 18 27.13 -9.88 -5.93
N TYR A 19 27.20 -11.18 -6.26
CA TYR A 19 26.09 -12.11 -6.07
C TYR A 19 26.60 -13.47 -5.57
N ASP A 20 26.01 -13.93 -4.48
CA ASP A 20 26.21 -15.25 -3.89
C ASP A 20 24.85 -15.96 -3.80
N GLY A 21 24.62 -16.95 -4.66
CA GLY A 21 23.33 -17.63 -4.77
C GLY A 21 23.26 -18.62 -5.93
N GLU A 22 22.09 -19.24 -6.06
CA GLU A 22 21.79 -20.20 -7.11
C GLU A 22 21.74 -19.54 -8.51
N ARG A 23 22.00 -20.34 -9.54
CA ARG A 23 21.95 -19.89 -10.94
C ARG A 23 21.27 -20.94 -11.81
N ASN A 24 20.59 -20.50 -12.85
CA ASN A 24 20.00 -21.40 -13.85
C ASN A 24 21.07 -21.89 -14.86
N SER A 25 20.65 -22.72 -15.82
CA SER A 25 21.53 -23.26 -16.87
C SER A 25 22.11 -22.20 -17.81
N GLU A 26 21.50 -21.03 -17.89
CA GLU A 26 21.96 -19.88 -18.70
C GLU A 26 22.94 -18.99 -17.91
N GLY A 27 23.19 -19.32 -16.63
CA GLY A 27 24.07 -18.55 -15.76
C GLY A 27 23.39 -17.34 -15.11
N GLU A 28 22.09 -17.14 -15.31
CA GLU A 28 21.33 -16.06 -14.68
C GLU A 28 21.08 -16.35 -13.19
N ARG A 29 20.87 -15.29 -12.39
CA ARG A 29 20.47 -15.42 -10.98
C ARG A 29 19.13 -16.17 -10.90
N HIS A 30 19.05 -17.20 -10.06
CA HIS A 30 17.85 -18.03 -9.93
C HIS A 30 17.77 -18.59 -8.52
N GLY A 31 16.60 -19.04 -8.07
CA GLY A 31 16.45 -19.59 -6.72
C GLY A 31 16.74 -18.53 -5.65
N HIS A 32 17.31 -18.92 -4.52
CA HIS A 32 17.62 -17.97 -3.45
C HIS A 32 19.06 -17.44 -3.57
N GLY A 33 19.26 -16.13 -3.32
CA GLY A 33 20.59 -15.53 -3.33
C GLY A 33 20.69 -14.18 -2.64
N LYS A 34 21.94 -13.78 -2.38
CA LYS A 34 22.31 -12.50 -1.79
C LYS A 34 23.08 -11.66 -2.79
N ALA A 35 22.62 -10.43 -3.01
CA ALA A 35 23.29 -9.48 -3.87
C ALA A 35 23.74 -8.24 -3.09
N ARG A 36 24.93 -7.75 -3.40
CA ARG A 36 25.38 -6.40 -3.06
C ARG A 36 25.45 -5.59 -4.35
N LEU A 37 24.57 -4.61 -4.49
CA LEU A 37 24.48 -3.78 -5.67
C LEU A 37 25.61 -2.73 -5.68
N PRO A 38 25.99 -2.19 -6.86
CA PRO A 38 27.01 -1.11 -6.93
C PRO A 38 26.64 0.15 -6.15
N SER A 39 25.34 0.39 -5.93
CA SER A 39 24.84 1.48 -5.07
C SER A 39 25.23 1.32 -3.59
N GLY A 40 25.63 0.10 -3.19
CA GLY A 40 25.83 -0.31 -1.80
C GLY A 40 24.56 -0.90 -1.15
N ASP A 41 23.44 -0.93 -1.87
CA ASP A 41 22.23 -1.61 -1.42
C ASP A 41 22.44 -3.13 -1.38
N THR A 42 21.63 -3.82 -0.58
CA THR A 42 21.69 -5.29 -0.50
C THR A 42 20.32 -5.90 -0.70
N TYR A 43 20.31 -7.06 -1.35
CA TYR A 43 19.12 -7.89 -1.49
C TYR A 43 19.43 -9.31 -1.01
N ASP A 44 18.47 -9.91 -0.32
CA ASP A 44 18.51 -11.28 0.18
C ASP A 44 17.14 -11.89 -0.08
N GLY A 45 17.03 -12.79 -1.07
CA GLY A 45 15.74 -13.35 -1.47
C GLY A 45 15.77 -14.13 -2.77
N GLU A 46 14.57 -14.34 -3.31
CA GLU A 46 14.32 -15.19 -4.47
C GLU A 46 14.53 -14.45 -5.81
N TYR A 47 15.06 -15.19 -6.78
CA TYR A 47 15.32 -14.77 -8.14
C TYR A 47 14.72 -15.77 -9.14
N GLU A 48 14.23 -15.23 -10.25
CA GLU A 48 13.73 -15.98 -11.39
C GLU A 48 14.16 -15.25 -12.67
N HIS A 49 14.82 -15.96 -13.59
CA HIS A 49 15.38 -15.41 -14.83
C HIS A 49 16.17 -14.10 -14.64
N GLY A 50 17.07 -14.07 -13.65
CA GLY A 50 17.88 -12.89 -13.34
C GLY A 50 17.16 -11.76 -12.59
N LEU A 51 15.83 -11.83 -12.43
CA LEU A 51 15.01 -10.81 -11.80
C LEU A 51 14.61 -11.24 -10.38
N ARG A 52 14.44 -10.28 -9.47
CA ARG A 52 13.87 -10.56 -8.15
C ARG A 52 12.40 -10.98 -8.34
N SER A 53 12.05 -12.17 -7.84
CA SER A 53 10.72 -12.78 -8.00
C SER A 53 10.51 -13.72 -6.82
N GLY A 54 9.38 -13.61 -6.10
CA GLY A 54 9.15 -14.35 -4.84
C GLY A 54 9.41 -13.49 -3.61
N GLN A 55 9.74 -14.09 -2.46
CA GLN A 55 10.00 -13.34 -1.23
C GLN A 55 11.43 -12.79 -1.19
N GLY A 56 11.60 -11.60 -0.61
CA GLY A 56 12.93 -11.07 -0.37
C GLY A 56 12.96 -9.87 0.56
N THR A 57 14.17 -9.56 1.02
CA THR A 57 14.49 -8.37 1.80
C THR A 57 15.47 -7.50 1.05
N TYR A 58 15.08 -6.27 0.77
CA TYR A 58 15.92 -5.24 0.16
C TYR A 58 16.26 -4.19 1.20
N ARG A 59 17.55 -4.02 1.49
CA ARG A 59 18.06 -3.00 2.42
C ARG A 59 18.74 -1.92 1.63
N PHE A 60 18.20 -0.72 1.74
CA PHE A 60 18.73 0.46 1.10
C PHE A 60 19.85 1.04 1.96
N ARG A 61 20.87 1.60 1.31
CA ARG A 61 21.98 2.28 1.98
C ARG A 61 21.53 3.46 2.84
N ASN A 62 20.42 4.10 2.47
CA ASN A 62 19.82 5.21 3.22
C ASN A 62 19.09 4.77 4.52
N GLY A 63 19.10 3.48 4.85
CA GLY A 63 18.45 2.91 6.04
C GLY A 63 17.03 2.41 5.82
N ALA A 64 16.42 2.67 4.65
CA ALA A 64 15.13 2.07 4.32
C ALA A 64 15.27 0.54 4.18
N CYS A 65 14.17 -0.17 4.41
CA CYS A 65 14.13 -1.63 4.29
C CYS A 65 12.77 -2.08 3.78
N TYR A 66 12.75 -2.90 2.73
CA TYR A 66 11.56 -3.61 2.31
C TYR A 66 11.71 -5.10 2.57
N THR A 67 10.68 -5.73 3.11
CA THR A 67 10.57 -7.18 3.21
C THR A 67 9.21 -7.60 2.71
N GLY A 68 9.16 -8.44 1.67
CA GLY A 68 7.89 -8.89 1.08
C GLY A 68 8.07 -9.50 -0.30
N GLY A 69 6.96 -9.57 -1.02
CA GLY A 69 6.92 -10.13 -2.36
C GLY A 69 7.53 -9.23 -3.43
N TYR A 70 8.15 -9.88 -4.40
CA TYR A 70 8.67 -9.30 -5.63
C TYR A 70 8.07 -10.04 -6.83
N LEU A 71 7.84 -9.29 -7.91
CA LEU A 71 7.52 -9.82 -9.22
C LEU A 71 8.29 -9.00 -10.25
N GLN A 72 9.18 -9.65 -11.00
CA GLN A 72 9.99 -9.02 -12.06
C GLN A 72 10.66 -7.73 -11.59
N ASN A 73 11.47 -7.82 -10.51
CA ASN A 73 12.17 -6.70 -9.85
C ASN A 73 11.32 -5.66 -9.12
N LYS A 74 9.99 -5.74 -9.18
CA LYS A 74 9.08 -4.77 -8.52
C LYS A 74 8.48 -5.37 -7.26
N LYS A 75 8.30 -4.56 -6.22
CA LYS A 75 7.53 -4.96 -5.02
C LYS A 75 6.09 -5.31 -5.46
N HIS A 76 5.62 -6.48 -5.06
CA HIS A 76 4.33 -7.01 -5.47
C HIS A 76 3.76 -7.96 -4.41
N GLY A 77 2.45 -7.95 -4.20
CA GLY A 77 1.79 -8.73 -3.17
C GLY A 77 1.99 -8.13 -1.77
N GLN A 78 2.03 -8.97 -0.74
CA GLN A 78 2.16 -8.52 0.64
C GLN A 78 3.60 -8.11 0.96
N GLY A 79 3.76 -6.98 1.68
CA GLY A 79 5.07 -6.54 2.12
C GLY A 79 5.06 -5.43 3.15
N THR A 80 6.17 -5.33 3.87
CA THR A 80 6.45 -4.28 4.86
C THR A 80 7.58 -3.39 4.35
N PHE A 81 7.38 -2.08 4.40
CA PHE A 81 8.41 -1.09 4.11
C PHE A 81 8.66 -0.23 5.34
N PHE A 82 9.91 -0.19 5.78
CA PHE A 82 10.43 0.70 6.81
C PHE A 82 11.11 1.88 6.14
N TYR A 83 10.65 3.09 6.45
CA TYR A 83 11.17 4.33 5.88
C TYR A 83 12.27 4.91 6.79
N PRO A 84 13.22 5.70 6.24
CA PRO A 84 14.31 6.29 7.02
C PRO A 84 13.84 7.28 8.09
N ASP A 85 12.66 7.89 7.91
CA ASP A 85 12.03 8.80 8.87
C ASP A 85 11.40 8.08 10.08
N GLY A 86 11.44 6.74 10.11
CA GLY A 86 10.83 5.91 11.14
C GLY A 86 9.37 5.54 10.87
N SER A 87 8.78 6.03 9.78
CA SER A 87 7.46 5.58 9.35
C SER A 87 7.51 4.16 8.77
N LYS A 88 6.35 3.50 8.72
CA LYS A 88 6.22 2.11 8.31
C LYS A 88 4.94 1.89 7.53
N TYR A 89 5.02 1.16 6.42
CA TYR A 89 3.86 0.63 5.70
C TYR A 89 3.84 -0.89 5.76
N GLU A 90 2.65 -1.46 5.98
CA GLU A 90 2.36 -2.90 5.97
C GLU A 90 1.10 -3.13 5.14
N GLY A 91 1.21 -3.81 4.01
CA GLY A 91 0.02 -4.05 3.18
C GLY A 91 0.33 -4.57 1.77
N ASP A 92 -0.64 -4.40 0.89
CA ASP A 92 -0.56 -4.81 -0.51
C ASP A 92 0.30 -3.86 -1.36
N TRP A 93 1.06 -4.45 -2.27
CA TRP A 93 1.90 -3.78 -3.25
C TRP A 93 1.55 -4.25 -4.66
N VAL A 94 1.53 -3.33 -5.60
CA VAL A 94 1.40 -3.62 -7.02
C VAL A 94 2.39 -2.74 -7.77
N ASN A 95 3.35 -3.34 -8.47
CA ASN A 95 4.31 -2.64 -9.32
C ASN A 95 5.01 -1.48 -8.58
N ASP A 96 5.61 -1.78 -7.44
CA ASP A 96 6.29 -0.83 -6.55
C ASP A 96 5.42 0.20 -5.82
N GLN A 97 4.11 0.18 -6.04
CA GLN A 97 3.15 1.11 -5.45
C GLN A 97 2.35 0.44 -4.34
N ARG A 98 2.08 1.18 -3.26
CA ARG A 98 1.10 0.77 -2.25
C ARG A 98 -0.28 0.72 -2.92
N HIS A 99 -0.97 -0.40 -2.76
CA HIS A 99 -2.26 -0.67 -3.37
C HIS A 99 -3.12 -1.47 -2.38
N GLY A 100 -4.36 -1.79 -2.72
CA GLY A 100 -5.18 -2.72 -1.94
C GLY A 100 -5.42 -2.25 -0.51
N TYR A 101 -5.23 -3.12 0.47
CA TYR A 101 -5.42 -2.78 1.88
C TYR A 101 -4.07 -2.68 2.60
N GLY A 102 -3.93 -1.70 3.49
CA GLY A 102 -2.70 -1.53 4.24
C GLY A 102 -2.78 -0.59 5.43
N LYS A 103 -1.82 -0.77 6.32
CA LYS A 103 -1.58 0.06 7.49
C LYS A 103 -0.33 0.92 7.28
N TYR A 104 -0.47 2.22 7.47
CA TYR A 104 0.66 3.15 7.51
C TYR A 104 0.76 3.74 8.91
N THR A 105 1.93 3.59 9.54
CA THR A 105 2.29 4.22 10.80
C THR A 105 3.25 5.36 10.50
N TYR A 106 2.83 6.59 10.79
CA TYR A 106 3.62 7.79 10.52
C TYR A 106 4.71 7.99 11.58
N ALA A 107 5.72 8.80 11.28
CA ALA A 107 6.80 9.11 12.23
C ALA A 107 6.31 9.82 13.50
N ASN A 108 5.27 10.67 13.38
CA ASN A 108 4.59 11.26 14.54
C ASN A 108 3.81 10.20 15.35
N GLY A 109 3.60 9.02 14.79
CA GLY A 109 2.89 7.88 15.37
C GLY A 109 1.39 7.86 15.11
N ASP A 110 0.87 8.79 14.30
CA ASP A 110 -0.45 8.64 13.70
C ASP A 110 -0.52 7.34 12.89
N THR A 111 -1.72 6.83 12.69
CA THR A 111 -1.91 5.60 11.93
C THR A 111 -3.06 5.73 10.95
N TYR A 112 -2.85 5.31 9.71
CA TYR A 112 -3.91 5.06 8.74
C TYR A 112 -4.06 3.55 8.52
N ILE A 113 -5.29 3.05 8.51
CA ILE A 113 -5.64 1.67 8.17
C ILE A 113 -6.79 1.75 7.18
N GLY A 114 -6.59 1.25 5.96
CA GLY A 114 -7.63 1.29 4.95
C GLY A 114 -7.14 0.94 3.57
N GLU A 115 -7.95 1.33 2.59
CA GLU A 115 -7.68 1.12 1.18
C GLU A 115 -6.62 2.10 0.63
N TRP A 116 -5.89 1.64 -0.38
CA TRP A 116 -4.80 2.33 -1.06
C TRP A 116 -4.93 2.16 -2.57
N PHE A 117 -4.65 3.23 -3.30
CA PHE A 117 -4.59 3.20 -4.76
C PHE A 117 -3.44 4.08 -5.24
N ASN A 118 -2.50 3.48 -5.97
CA ASN A 118 -1.33 4.16 -6.56
C ASN A 118 -0.61 5.07 -5.54
N ASN A 119 -0.16 4.50 -4.43
CA ASN A 119 0.50 5.18 -3.30
C ASN A 119 -0.35 6.14 -2.47
N ASN A 120 -1.61 6.41 -2.85
CA ASN A 120 -2.50 7.32 -2.14
C ASN A 120 -3.49 6.55 -1.26
N ARG A 121 -3.87 7.14 -0.12
CA ARG A 121 -5.06 6.70 0.62
C ARG A 121 -6.27 6.92 -0.28
N HIS A 122 -7.10 5.89 -0.43
CA HIS A 122 -8.26 5.92 -1.31
C HIS A 122 -9.31 4.97 -0.76
N GLY A 123 -10.59 5.16 -1.07
CA GLY A 123 -11.65 4.26 -0.59
C GLY A 123 -11.99 4.46 0.88
N GLN A 124 -12.30 3.40 1.61
CA GLN A 124 -12.61 3.46 3.03
C GLN A 124 -11.36 3.31 3.89
N GLY A 125 -11.27 4.13 4.95
CA GLY A 125 -10.13 4.06 5.87
C GLY A 125 -10.38 4.74 7.21
N THR A 126 -9.62 4.28 8.20
CA THR A 126 -9.55 4.85 9.54
C THR A 126 -8.22 5.55 9.73
N TYR A 127 -8.26 6.83 10.10
CA TYR A 127 -7.08 7.58 10.54
C TYR A 127 -7.16 7.84 12.04
N VAL A 128 -6.11 7.46 12.77
CA VAL A 128 -5.99 7.63 14.22
C VAL A 128 -4.93 8.68 14.49
N TYR A 129 -5.33 9.76 15.16
CA TYR A 129 -4.43 10.81 15.62
C TYR A 129 -3.85 10.38 16.97
N LYS A 130 -2.53 10.17 17.03
CA LYS A 130 -1.88 9.66 18.25
C LYS A 130 -2.02 10.61 19.43
N ASP A 131 -1.81 11.90 19.18
CA ASP A 131 -1.75 12.91 20.25
C ASP A 131 -3.10 13.13 20.93
N THR A 132 -4.19 13.08 20.16
CA THR A 132 -5.54 13.33 20.68
C THR A 132 -6.34 12.06 20.95
N GLY A 133 -5.90 10.92 20.40
CA GLY A 133 -6.69 9.68 20.35
C GLY A 133 -7.93 9.77 19.43
N SER A 134 -8.11 10.90 18.73
CA SER A 134 -9.22 11.08 17.78
C SER A 134 -9.11 10.10 16.62
N LYS A 135 -10.25 9.77 16.03
CA LYS A 135 -10.30 8.86 14.88
C LYS A 135 -11.24 9.41 13.81
N TYR A 136 -10.75 9.52 12.59
CA TYR A 136 -11.59 9.69 11.41
C TYR A 136 -11.89 8.32 10.81
N VAL A 137 -13.15 8.03 10.52
CA VAL A 137 -13.61 6.79 9.88
C VAL A 137 -14.51 7.16 8.72
N GLY A 138 -14.04 6.95 7.48
CA GLY A 138 -14.85 7.24 6.30
C GLY A 138 -14.08 7.19 5.00
N GLY A 139 -14.60 7.92 4.00
CA GLY A 139 -14.07 7.94 2.65
C GLY A 139 -12.79 8.77 2.47
N TRP A 140 -11.98 8.34 1.52
CA TRP A 140 -10.74 8.96 1.10
C TRP A 140 -10.66 9.01 -0.43
N VAL A 141 -10.23 10.15 -0.98
CA VAL A 141 -9.92 10.29 -2.40
C VAL A 141 -8.57 10.98 -2.54
N ASN A 142 -7.62 10.29 -3.15
CA ASN A 142 -6.27 10.80 -3.43
C ASN A 142 -5.58 11.44 -2.21
N GLY A 143 -5.68 10.78 -1.06
CA GLY A 143 -5.09 11.26 0.18
C GLY A 143 -5.98 12.19 1.02
N ASN A 144 -7.08 12.71 0.48
CA ASN A 144 -7.98 13.64 1.18
C ASN A 144 -9.19 12.91 1.78
N GLN A 145 -9.65 13.37 2.94
CA GLN A 145 -10.89 12.89 3.57
C GLN A 145 -12.10 13.46 2.82
N GLU A 146 -12.97 12.58 2.35
CA GLU A 146 -14.07 12.90 1.45
C GLU A 146 -15.33 12.08 1.77
N GLY A 147 -16.49 12.69 1.51
CA GLY A 147 -17.77 12.00 1.61
C GLY A 147 -18.30 11.86 3.03
N GLU A 148 -19.20 10.90 3.24
CA GLU A 148 -19.79 10.65 4.57
C GLU A 148 -18.80 9.93 5.48
N ALA A 149 -18.62 10.47 6.69
CA ALA A 149 -17.66 9.94 7.65
C ALA A 149 -18.07 10.24 9.10
N GLU A 150 -17.36 9.57 10.02
CA GLU A 150 -17.41 9.83 11.45
C GLU A 150 -16.07 10.38 11.95
N LEU A 151 -16.11 11.50 12.66
CA LEU A 151 -14.98 12.00 13.44
C LEU A 151 -15.25 11.76 14.92
N ILE A 152 -14.46 10.87 15.52
CA ILE A 152 -14.63 10.36 16.88
C ILE A 152 -13.61 11.03 17.77
N HIS A 153 -14.07 11.67 18.85
CA HIS A 153 -13.18 12.25 19.85
C HIS A 153 -13.76 12.02 21.25
N LEU A 154 -12.99 11.33 22.10
CA LEU A 154 -13.40 11.00 23.47
C LEU A 154 -14.79 10.33 23.51
N ASN A 155 -15.77 10.99 24.13
CA ASN A 155 -17.12 10.50 24.36
C ASN A 155 -18.16 10.96 23.33
N HIS A 156 -17.72 11.61 22.25
CA HIS A 156 -18.62 12.06 21.19
C HIS A 156 -18.07 11.75 19.80
N ARG A 157 -18.98 11.72 18.83
CA ARG A 157 -18.64 11.59 17.41
C ARG A 157 -19.48 12.54 16.58
N PHE A 158 -18.83 13.25 15.67
CA PHE A 158 -19.52 13.93 14.59
C PHE A 158 -19.80 12.92 13.47
N LYS A 159 -21.02 12.92 12.93
CA LYS A 159 -21.40 12.22 11.71
C LYS A 159 -21.84 13.25 10.68
N GLY A 160 -21.21 13.27 9.51
CA GLY A 160 -21.53 14.23 8.47
C GLY A 160 -20.67 14.04 7.23
N LYS A 161 -20.70 15.04 6.34
CA LYS A 161 -19.89 15.05 5.12
C LYS A 161 -18.57 15.76 5.36
N PHE A 162 -17.54 15.32 4.65
CA PHE A 162 -16.21 15.92 4.60
C PHE A 162 -15.84 16.23 3.15
N LEU A 163 -15.11 17.33 2.96
CA LEU A 163 -14.51 17.75 1.69
C LEU A 163 -13.12 18.28 2.02
N ASN A 164 -12.09 17.69 1.43
CA ASN A 164 -10.69 18.04 1.68
C ASN A 164 -10.31 18.10 3.18
N GLY A 165 -10.81 17.16 4.01
CA GLY A 165 -10.53 17.17 5.45
C GLY A 165 -11.42 18.05 6.31
N ASN A 166 -12.25 18.90 5.71
CA ASN A 166 -13.11 19.81 6.44
C ASN A 166 -14.54 19.26 6.52
N PRO A 167 -15.16 19.22 7.70
CA PRO A 167 -16.57 18.87 7.79
C PRO A 167 -17.42 19.98 7.14
N LEU A 168 -18.44 19.59 6.36
CA LEU A 168 -19.32 20.52 5.66
C LEU A 168 -20.79 20.14 5.77
N GLY A 169 -21.64 21.17 5.67
CA GLY A 169 -23.08 21.01 5.58
C GLY A 169 -23.68 20.34 6.81
N ARG A 170 -24.81 19.67 6.62
CA ARG A 170 -25.57 19.06 7.71
C ARG A 170 -24.83 17.88 8.31
N GLY A 171 -24.91 17.77 9.63
CA GLY A 171 -24.42 16.63 10.38
C GLY A 171 -25.06 16.53 11.74
N LYS A 172 -24.52 15.65 12.57
CA LYS A 172 -24.91 15.55 13.98
C LYS A 172 -23.75 15.12 14.86
N TYR A 173 -23.69 15.67 16.07
CA TYR A 173 -22.89 15.13 17.16
C TYR A 173 -23.72 14.09 17.92
N VAL A 174 -23.16 12.91 18.10
CA VAL A 174 -23.73 11.84 18.92
C VAL A 174 -22.87 11.70 20.16
N PHE A 175 -23.49 11.84 21.33
CA PHE A 175 -22.85 11.69 22.63
C PHE A 175 -23.16 10.31 23.23
N ASP A 176 -22.25 9.78 24.04
CA ASP A 176 -22.39 8.51 24.76
C ASP A 176 -23.67 8.40 25.61
N ILE A 177 -24.14 9.52 26.16
CA ILE A 177 -25.42 9.61 26.90
C ILE A 177 -26.68 9.42 26.03
N GLY A 178 -26.52 9.21 24.72
CA GLY A 178 -27.62 9.01 23.78
C GLY A 178 -28.25 10.32 23.25
N CYS A 179 -27.72 11.48 23.66
CA CYS A 179 -28.09 12.76 23.05
C CYS A 179 -27.53 12.87 21.63
N GLU A 180 -28.33 13.43 20.73
CA GLU A 180 -27.86 13.88 19.43
C GLU A 180 -28.05 15.40 19.32
N GLN A 181 -27.01 16.13 18.91
CA GLN A 181 -27.12 17.53 18.51
C GLN A 181 -27.01 17.62 16.99
N HIS A 182 -28.09 18.06 16.36
CA HIS A 182 -28.16 18.33 14.94
C HIS A 182 -27.68 19.75 14.64
N GLY A 183 -27.18 19.95 13.43
CA GLY A 183 -26.71 21.26 12.97
C GLY A 183 -26.08 21.19 11.60
N GLU A 184 -25.39 22.26 11.24
CA GLU A 184 -24.65 22.36 9.99
C GLU A 184 -23.31 23.08 10.20
N TYR A 185 -22.28 22.65 9.46
CA TYR A 185 -21.06 23.41 9.29
C TYR A 185 -21.26 24.46 8.20
N ILE A 186 -20.94 25.71 8.54
CA ILE A 186 -20.98 26.87 7.65
C ILE A 186 -19.55 27.37 7.46
N GLU A 187 -19.20 27.72 6.23
CA GLU A 187 -17.96 28.43 5.93
C GLU A 187 -17.98 29.80 6.60
N ALA A 188 -16.96 30.12 7.39
CA ALA A 188 -16.86 31.45 7.97
C ALA A 188 -16.63 32.47 6.84
N GLU A 189 -17.56 33.41 6.64
CA GLU A 189 -17.34 34.57 5.79
C GLU A 189 -16.10 35.31 6.33
N GLN A 190 -15.09 35.51 5.47
CA GLN A 190 -13.96 36.38 5.82
C GLN A 190 -14.52 37.79 5.95
N ASP A 191 -14.65 38.30 7.18
CA ASP A 191 -14.81 39.72 7.41
C ASP A 191 -13.59 40.41 6.77
N LYS A 192 -13.82 41.07 5.63
CA LYS A 192 -12.86 41.96 5.00
C LYS A 192 -12.71 43.20 5.86
N GLY A 193 -12.09 43.06 7.03
CA GLY A 193 -11.50 44.16 7.76
C GLY A 193 -10.31 44.66 6.97
N GLU A 194 -10.35 45.94 6.58
CA GLU A 194 -9.22 46.63 5.97
C GLU A 194 -8.00 46.49 6.91
N GLU A 195 -6.87 46.02 6.38
CA GLU A 195 -5.52 46.01 6.99
C GLU A 195 -4.99 44.75 7.74
N GLU A 196 -5.45 43.53 7.48
CA GLU A 196 -4.66 42.33 7.84
C GLU A 196 -4.52 41.34 6.67
N GLU A 197 -3.29 40.85 6.46
CA GLU A 197 -2.94 39.78 5.51
C GLU A 197 -3.96 38.63 5.59
N PRO A 198 -4.68 38.29 4.52
CA PRO A 198 -5.79 37.34 4.59
C PRO A 198 -5.25 35.95 4.94
N SER A 199 -5.50 35.50 6.18
CA SER A 199 -5.27 34.11 6.54
C SER A 199 -6.17 33.21 5.67
N LEU A 200 -5.55 32.40 4.81
CA LEU A 200 -6.24 31.54 3.81
C LEU A 200 -6.92 30.30 4.43
N LEU A 201 -7.00 30.21 5.75
CA LEU A 201 -7.58 29.07 6.46
C LEU A 201 -9.03 29.38 6.86
N VAL A 202 -9.98 29.04 5.99
CA VAL A 202 -11.40 29.04 6.34
C VAL A 202 -11.63 27.94 7.37
N THR A 203 -11.85 28.32 8.63
CA THR A 203 -12.18 27.37 9.70
C THR A 203 -13.70 27.13 9.69
N PRO A 204 -14.17 25.89 9.44
CA PRO A 204 -15.60 25.60 9.37
C PRO A 204 -16.22 25.79 10.76
N LYS A 205 -17.35 26.51 10.82
CA LYS A 205 -18.04 26.83 12.08
C LYS A 205 -19.32 26.01 12.21
N TRP A 206 -19.45 25.32 13.33
CA TRP A 206 -20.66 24.56 13.66
C TRP A 206 -21.80 25.49 14.10
N LYS A 207 -22.97 25.34 13.48
CA LYS A 207 -24.23 25.99 13.86
C LYS A 207 -25.23 24.91 14.29
N ALA A 208 -25.42 24.77 15.59
CA ALA A 208 -26.41 23.86 16.16
C ALA A 208 -27.84 24.29 15.79
N SER A 209 -28.71 23.32 15.50
CA SER A 209 -30.11 23.53 15.14
C SER A 209 -31.10 22.89 16.11
N GLU A 210 -30.89 21.62 16.48
CA GLU A 210 -31.80 20.85 17.34
C GLU A 210 -31.02 19.91 18.26
N ILE A 211 -31.56 19.62 19.45
CA ILE A 211 -31.04 18.59 20.36
C ILE A 211 -32.15 17.56 20.59
N THR A 212 -31.87 16.30 20.28
CA THR A 212 -32.77 15.19 20.56
C THR A 212 -32.91 15.05 22.08
N LYS A 213 -34.15 15.14 22.58
CA LYS A 213 -34.44 15.03 24.02
C LYS A 213 -34.10 13.62 24.50
N LEU A 214 -33.35 13.53 25.60
CA LEU A 214 -33.09 12.28 26.30
C LEU A 214 -34.42 11.60 26.64
N THR A 215 -34.66 10.40 26.11
CA THR A 215 -35.70 9.52 26.63
C THR A 215 -35.29 9.12 28.04
N PRO A 216 -36.04 9.45 29.10
CA PRO A 216 -35.72 8.96 30.43
C PRO A 216 -35.72 7.42 30.36
N GLN A 217 -34.62 6.80 30.74
CA GLN A 217 -34.58 5.34 30.88
C GLN A 217 -35.65 4.96 31.90
N GLY A 218 -36.73 4.36 31.42
CA GLY A 218 -37.71 3.70 32.27
C GLY A 218 -36.98 2.60 33.04
N GLU A 219 -37.04 2.73 34.37
CA GLU A 219 -36.89 1.70 35.40
C GLU A 219 -36.03 0.47 35.06
N ASN A 220 -34.94 0.33 35.83
CA ASN A 220 -34.20 -0.91 36.10
C ASN A 220 -35.01 -2.19 35.86
N THR A 221 -34.84 -2.81 34.71
CA THR A 221 -34.94 -4.27 34.60
C THR A 221 -33.55 -4.85 34.86
N PRO A 222 -33.35 -5.68 35.90
CA PRO A 222 -32.04 -6.25 36.17
C PRO A 222 -31.69 -7.22 35.05
N PHE A 223 -30.68 -6.88 34.24
CA PHE A 223 -30.04 -7.84 33.36
C PHE A 223 -29.38 -8.93 34.23
N PRO A 224 -29.63 -10.22 33.97
CA PRO A 224 -28.96 -11.27 34.71
C PRO A 224 -27.46 -11.21 34.43
N ARG A 225 -26.66 -11.06 35.49
CA ARG A 225 -25.20 -11.21 35.43
C ARG A 225 -24.86 -12.59 34.88
N LYS A 226 -24.26 -12.65 33.70
CA LYS A 226 -23.44 -13.80 33.32
C LYS A 226 -22.02 -13.53 33.80
N THR A 227 -21.66 -14.17 34.90
CA THR A 227 -20.30 -14.25 35.40
C THR A 227 -19.56 -15.32 34.58
N SER A 228 -18.41 -14.93 34.03
CA SER A 228 -17.20 -15.72 33.72
C SER A 228 -17.32 -16.95 32.80
N LEU A 229 -16.54 -16.94 31.72
CA LEU A 229 -15.51 -17.95 31.47
C LEU A 229 -14.55 -17.45 30.36
N VAL A 230 -13.30 -17.20 30.76
CA VAL A 230 -12.11 -17.20 29.90
C VAL A 230 -11.89 -18.63 29.43
N VAL A 231 -11.87 -18.91 28.11
CA VAL A 231 -10.85 -19.66 27.33
C VAL A 231 -11.26 -19.65 25.84
N ALA A 232 -10.29 -19.45 24.92
CA ALA A 232 -10.22 -19.97 23.53
C ALA A 232 -11.36 -19.62 22.54
N ALA A 233 -11.22 -19.48 21.23
CA ALA A 233 -10.18 -19.60 20.22
C ALA A 233 -10.67 -18.70 19.04
N GLU A 234 -9.81 -18.06 18.28
CA GLU A 234 -9.46 -18.46 16.90
C GLU A 234 -10.54 -19.23 16.10
N ALA A 235 -10.66 -18.81 14.83
CA ALA A 235 -11.44 -19.36 13.72
C ALA A 235 -12.92 -18.98 13.68
N GLU A 236 -13.30 -18.25 12.61
CA GLU A 236 -14.46 -18.51 11.74
C GLU A 236 -14.59 -17.38 10.72
N ALA A 237 -13.97 -17.56 9.55
CA ALA A 237 -14.28 -16.80 8.33
C ALA A 237 -13.79 -17.55 7.09
N VAL A 238 -14.16 -18.83 6.92
CA VAL A 238 -14.13 -19.51 5.61
C VAL A 238 -15.24 -20.56 5.59
N GLU A 239 -16.45 -20.19 5.18
CA GLU A 239 -17.40 -21.18 4.67
C GLU A 239 -18.40 -20.53 3.69
N GLU A 240 -17.91 -20.24 2.48
CA GLU A 240 -18.78 -20.22 1.31
C GLU A 240 -18.03 -20.89 0.16
N ARG A 241 -18.26 -22.20 -0.01
CA ARG A 241 -18.21 -23.00 -1.26
C ARG A 241 -17.94 -24.47 -0.92
N ALA A 242 -19.00 -25.23 -0.65
CA ALA A 242 -19.03 -26.68 -0.88
C ALA A 242 -20.46 -27.21 -0.71
N ALA A 243 -21.27 -27.11 -1.76
CA ALA A 243 -22.53 -27.85 -1.86
C ALA A 243 -22.76 -28.30 -3.30
N ALA A 244 -22.12 -29.40 -3.71
CA ALA A 244 -22.68 -30.35 -4.67
C ALA A 244 -21.77 -31.58 -4.81
N ALA A 245 -22.40 -32.76 -4.78
CA ALA A 245 -21.95 -34.07 -5.24
C ALA A 245 -21.06 -34.92 -4.29
N VAL A 246 -21.74 -35.66 -3.41
CA VAL A 246 -21.37 -37.02 -3.00
C VAL A 246 -22.36 -37.96 -3.71
N THR A 247 -21.84 -38.97 -4.43
CA THR A 247 -22.15 -40.42 -4.27
C THR A 247 -21.68 -41.17 -5.52
N GLU A 248 -20.66 -42.00 -5.39
CA GLU A 248 -20.76 -43.45 -5.70
C GLU A 248 -19.45 -44.16 -5.30
N GLU A 249 -19.59 -45.15 -4.42
CA GLU A 249 -18.62 -46.23 -4.19
C GLU A 249 -18.64 -47.19 -5.40
N GLU A 250 -17.48 -47.69 -5.83
CA GLU A 250 -17.22 -49.14 -5.84
C GLU A 250 -15.75 -49.47 -6.20
N LYS A 251 -15.08 -50.09 -5.21
CA LYS A 251 -14.39 -51.40 -5.29
C LYS A 251 -13.29 -51.63 -6.34
N MET A 252 -12.05 -51.68 -5.85
CA MET A 252 -10.89 -52.31 -6.49
C MET A 252 -11.05 -53.83 -6.64
N PRO A 253 -10.27 -54.45 -7.54
CA PRO A 253 -9.64 -55.71 -7.16
C PRO A 253 -8.14 -55.77 -7.41
N ALA A 254 -7.50 -56.57 -6.56
CA ALA A 254 -6.09 -56.84 -6.47
C ALA A 254 -5.57 -57.79 -7.57
N THR A 255 -4.25 -57.73 -7.69
CA THR A 255 -3.32 -58.53 -8.49
C THR A 255 -3.41 -60.05 -8.28
N THR A 256 -3.30 -60.79 -9.39
CA THR A 256 -2.84 -62.19 -9.41
C THR A 256 -1.75 -62.35 -10.46
N VAL A 257 -0.67 -63.01 -10.05
CA VAL A 257 0.52 -63.35 -10.82
C VAL A 257 0.31 -64.73 -11.44
N THR A 258 0.53 -64.90 -12.75
CA THR A 258 0.85 -66.22 -13.36
C THR A 258 1.73 -66.05 -14.60
N ASP A 259 2.73 -66.92 -14.66
CA ASP A 259 3.82 -67.11 -15.63
C ASP A 259 3.38 -67.50 -17.06
N GLY A 260 4.23 -67.23 -18.06
CA GLY A 260 4.01 -67.65 -19.46
C GLY A 260 4.90 -66.94 -20.49
N SER A 261 5.98 -67.60 -20.89
CA SER A 261 6.94 -67.22 -21.93
C SER A 261 6.33 -67.08 -23.35
N ALA A 262 6.89 -66.21 -24.20
CA ALA A 262 7.32 -66.51 -25.58
C ALA A 262 7.75 -65.23 -26.35
N GLU A 263 8.57 -65.47 -27.35
CA GLU A 263 9.45 -64.57 -28.10
C GLU A 263 8.76 -63.78 -29.22
N GLY A 264 9.45 -62.75 -29.74
CA GLY A 264 9.52 -62.55 -31.19
C GLY A 264 8.95 -61.28 -31.81
N SER A 265 9.88 -60.50 -32.38
CA SER A 265 9.83 -59.75 -33.66
C SER A 265 8.94 -58.50 -33.81
N ASP A 266 9.63 -57.39 -34.08
CA ASP A 266 9.53 -56.51 -35.26
C ASP A 266 8.13 -56.17 -35.80
N ASP A 267 7.80 -54.87 -35.81
CA ASP A 267 7.55 -54.13 -37.05
C ASP A 267 7.19 -52.66 -36.74
N GLU A 268 8.06 -51.75 -37.18
CA GLU A 268 7.70 -50.38 -37.55
C GLU A 268 6.94 -50.44 -38.89
N PRO A 269 5.97 -49.53 -39.17
CA PRO A 269 6.37 -48.38 -39.98
C PRO A 269 5.57 -47.07 -39.75
N SER A 270 6.33 -45.97 -39.70
CA SER A 270 6.22 -44.70 -40.45
C SER A 270 4.88 -44.17 -41.05
N LEU A 271 4.65 -42.88 -40.76
CA LEU A 271 4.22 -41.76 -41.64
C LEU A 271 2.75 -41.58 -42.09
N HIS A 272 2.11 -40.52 -41.56
CA HIS A 272 1.52 -39.35 -42.27
C HIS A 272 0.88 -38.41 -41.23
N GLU A 273 1.42 -37.24 -40.94
CA GLU A 273 1.33 -35.95 -41.63
C GLU A 273 -0.03 -35.22 -41.54
N ALA A 274 0.07 -33.98 -41.02
CA ALA A 274 -0.84 -32.83 -41.16
C ALA A 274 -2.24 -32.87 -40.52
N SER A 275 -2.45 -32.06 -39.48
CA SER A 275 -3.06 -30.73 -39.66
C SER A 275 -3.04 -29.91 -38.37
N ARG A 276 -2.47 -28.70 -38.46
CA ARG A 276 -2.59 -27.61 -37.50
C ARG A 276 -4.05 -27.15 -37.45
N GLU A 277 -4.58 -26.86 -36.27
CA GLU A 277 -5.31 -25.61 -36.04
C GLU A 277 -4.90 -25.01 -34.69
N VAL A 278 -4.53 -23.75 -34.81
CA VAL A 278 -3.95 -22.86 -33.81
C VAL A 278 -5.07 -21.92 -33.42
N PHE A 279 -5.53 -21.95 -32.16
CA PHE A 279 -6.34 -20.85 -31.64
C PHE A 279 -5.42 -19.75 -31.11
N SER A 280 -5.63 -18.57 -31.68
CA SER A 280 -4.77 -17.40 -31.59
C SER A 280 -4.95 -16.64 -30.26
N PRO A 281 -3.91 -15.92 -29.80
CA PRO A 281 -3.99 -15.04 -28.65
C PRO A 281 -4.68 -13.72 -28.99
N VAL A 282 -5.43 -13.19 -28.01
CA VAL A 282 -6.08 -11.87 -28.07
C VAL A 282 -5.01 -10.78 -28.13
N LYS A 283 -5.04 -9.99 -29.20
CA LYS A 283 -4.24 -8.76 -29.36
C LYS A 283 -4.94 -7.60 -28.67
N TYR A 284 -4.21 -6.84 -27.85
CA TYR A 284 -4.50 -5.41 -27.66
C TYR A 284 -3.48 -4.61 -28.45
N ALA A 285 -4.00 -3.79 -29.35
CA ALA A 285 -3.26 -2.89 -30.21
C ALA A 285 -2.69 -1.74 -29.38
N GLY A 286 -1.45 -1.37 -29.69
CA GLY A 286 -0.88 -0.09 -29.33
C GLY A 286 -1.44 1.01 -30.22
N GLU A 287 -1.68 2.17 -29.61
CA GLU A 287 -1.66 3.44 -30.31
C GLU A 287 -0.36 4.14 -29.90
N GLU A 288 0.41 4.50 -30.91
CA GLU A 288 1.55 5.39 -30.87
C GLU A 288 1.03 6.81 -30.66
N ASP A 289 1.60 7.55 -29.71
CA ASP A 289 1.64 9.01 -29.81
C ASP A 289 2.98 9.51 -29.28
N GLU A 290 3.80 9.99 -30.20
CA GLU A 290 5.01 10.75 -29.92
C GLU A 290 4.62 12.20 -29.60
N GLY A 291 5.08 12.70 -28.46
CA GLY A 291 4.86 14.09 -28.07
C GLY A 291 5.77 14.50 -26.93
N SER A 292 7.00 14.88 -27.30
CA SER A 292 8.02 15.47 -26.45
C SER A 292 7.51 16.66 -25.62
N ARG A 293 7.74 16.62 -24.30
CA ARG A 293 7.95 17.84 -23.51
C ARG A 293 8.77 17.54 -22.26
N GLU A 294 10.00 18.06 -22.28
CA GLU A 294 10.88 18.20 -21.13
C GLU A 294 10.19 19.09 -20.08
N GLU A 295 10.08 18.60 -18.84
CA GLU A 295 9.94 19.49 -17.68
C GLU A 295 11.08 19.19 -16.71
N GLU A 296 11.99 20.15 -16.68
CA GLU A 296 13.09 20.30 -15.74
C GLU A 296 12.51 20.46 -14.32
N ASN A 297 12.75 19.48 -13.44
CA ASN A 297 12.61 19.71 -12.00
C ASN A 297 13.87 20.38 -11.50
N LYS A 298 13.70 21.67 -11.17
CA LYS A 298 14.69 22.57 -10.60
C LYS A 298 14.82 22.29 -9.11
N ASP A 299 15.80 21.47 -8.73
CA ASP A 299 16.30 21.42 -7.36
C ASP A 299 17.07 22.73 -7.08
N GLN A 300 16.55 23.52 -6.14
CA GLN A 300 17.24 24.70 -5.61
C GLN A 300 18.37 24.24 -4.68
N GLU A 301 19.59 24.28 -5.19
CA GLU A 301 20.80 24.36 -4.39
C GLU A 301 20.87 25.73 -3.71
N ASP A 302 20.79 25.74 -2.39
CA ASP A 302 21.14 26.88 -1.55
C ASP A 302 22.66 26.87 -1.33
N GLN A 303 23.40 27.61 -2.16
CA GLN A 303 24.80 27.92 -1.93
C GLN A 303 24.93 29.27 -1.23
N GLY A 304 25.66 29.24 -0.12
CA GLY A 304 25.80 30.32 0.84
C GLY A 304 26.40 31.62 0.34
N THR A 305 26.17 32.66 1.14
CA THR A 305 27.03 33.84 1.16
C THR A 305 27.71 33.93 2.52
N THR A 306 29.02 33.75 2.48
CA THR A 306 29.97 34.03 3.55
C THR A 306 30.14 35.53 3.78
N GLY A 307 30.12 35.95 5.05
CA GLY A 307 31.05 36.90 5.68
C GLY A 307 31.05 38.37 5.23
N LEU A 308 30.93 39.28 6.20
CA LEU A 308 31.85 40.42 6.38
C LEU A 308 31.65 41.02 7.79
N GLU A 309 32.79 41.25 8.43
CA GLU A 309 32.99 41.74 9.79
C GLU A 309 32.76 43.27 9.94
N ASP A 310 32.59 43.66 11.20
CA ASP A 310 32.92 44.94 11.85
C ASP A 310 32.22 46.24 11.42
N LYS A 311 31.52 46.85 12.39
CA LYS A 311 31.95 48.12 12.99
C LYS A 311 31.20 48.46 14.29
N GLU A 312 32.02 48.79 15.28
CA GLU A 312 31.71 49.52 16.50
C GLU A 312 30.95 50.83 16.20
N ASP A 313 30.00 51.21 17.05
CA ASP A 313 29.84 52.62 17.38
C ASP A 313 29.30 52.81 18.82
N GLU A 314 30.03 53.62 19.58
CA GLU A 314 29.70 54.13 20.90
C GLU A 314 28.63 55.22 20.82
N SER A 315 27.68 55.22 21.74
CA SER A 315 27.05 56.44 22.31
C SER A 315 26.32 56.02 23.59
N LYS A 316 26.83 56.26 24.81
CA LYS A 316 26.96 57.51 25.58
C LYS A 316 25.69 58.38 25.65
N GLU A 317 25.17 58.41 26.89
CA GLU A 317 24.38 59.46 27.57
C GLU A 317 22.95 59.72 27.03
N ALA A 318 21.93 60.09 27.81
CA ALA A 318 21.84 60.60 29.17
C ALA A 318 20.42 60.35 29.74
N GLU A 319 20.32 60.53 31.06
CA GLU A 319 19.11 60.68 31.92
C GLU A 319 18.18 59.50 32.17
#